data_AF-A0A5J4N998-F1
#
_entry.id   AF-A0A5J4N998-F1
#
_cell.length_a   1.000
_cell.length_b   1.000
_cell.length_c   1.000
_cell.angle_alpha   90.00
_cell.angle_beta   90.00
_cell.angle_gamma   90.00
#
_symmetry.space_group_name_H-M   'P 1'
#
loop_
_entity.id
_entity.type
_entity.pdbx_description
1 polymer ?
#
loop_
_entity_poly.entity_id
_entity_poly.type
_entity_poly.pdbx_seq_one_letter_code
_entity_poly.pdbx_strand_id
1 'polypeptide(L)'
;MLLIKTKPVISNSSAACLLSTLSTNTATTSSHITDVGRVQLSSKRRLDAWTQAQKTKLRAWYSPNVEKITVQYVGKLSQPHVGPLQMTRGISCPIDCAKHLSGLLVEQSVIALVNGQPWDMHRPLIQDCSVDFVHFKDAHNDPVLANVAFWRSASFFLAAILESTFRPEHQVRLINNPDVRPEAGGFVCDVSFTPTTTIGNVDPWIPSPRELRALSAYGQRLAASGLSFEPLDADWTLYDACFADEPLRQREVMRAVTGSNSASFSRDDHVRPPVCLYRLGNFVEACPVGPLISSSRLIGRFAVTSFRPLGWLRTSTSNSVLRPLVYRVQGIALPTVFITHFTTFERLMQWSKLPNTDVSEKPDYVVEF
;
A
#
# COMPACT_ATOMS: atom_id res chain seq x y z
N MET A 1 0.37 28.50 2.28
CA MET A 1 0.98 28.01 1.03
C MET A 1 0.58 26.54 0.89
N LEU A 2 -0.41 26.21 0.06
CA LEU A 2 -0.99 24.85 0.02
C LEU A 2 -0.07 23.89 -0.73
N LEU A 3 0.75 23.12 0.00
CA LEU A 3 1.65 22.06 -0.51
C LEU A 3 0.88 20.84 -1.06
N ILE A 4 -0.44 20.82 -0.86
CA ILE A 4 -1.37 19.74 -1.18
C ILE A 4 -2.05 20.04 -2.53
N LYS A 5 -2.12 19.06 -3.43
CA LYS A 5 -2.92 19.15 -4.68
C LYS A 5 -4.40 19.30 -4.32
N THR A 6 -5.05 20.35 -4.82
CA THR A 6 -6.46 20.65 -4.49
C THR A 6 -7.47 19.85 -5.31
N LYS A 7 -7.04 19.02 -6.28
CA LYS A 7 -7.91 18.15 -7.08
C LYS A 7 -7.37 16.70 -7.12
N PRO A 8 -8.20 15.69 -6.84
CA PRO A 8 -7.80 14.30 -7.02
C PRO A 8 -7.72 13.97 -8.53
N VAL A 9 -6.59 13.42 -8.96
CA VAL A 9 -6.48 12.79 -10.28
C VAL A 9 -7.04 11.39 -10.15
N ILE A 10 -8.37 11.26 -10.31
CA ILE A 10 -9.02 9.96 -10.52
C ILE A 10 -9.07 9.78 -12.04
N SER A 11 -8.06 9.14 -12.60
CA SER A 11 -8.06 8.80 -14.03
C SER A 11 -8.78 7.45 -14.23
N ASN A 12 -10.08 7.50 -14.48
CA ASN A 12 -10.78 6.45 -15.20
C ASN A 12 -10.77 6.82 -16.68
N SER A 13 -9.96 6.15 -17.51
CA SER A 13 -10.21 6.04 -18.96
C SER A 13 -9.17 5.16 -19.63
N SER A 14 -9.66 4.05 -20.16
CA SER A 14 -9.17 3.42 -21.38
C SER A 14 -9.42 4.38 -22.55
N ALA A 15 -8.39 4.72 -23.34
CA ALA A 15 -8.42 4.83 -24.81
C ALA A 15 -7.22 5.61 -25.38
N ALA A 16 -6.67 5.03 -26.45
CA ALA A 16 -6.06 5.65 -27.62
C ALA A 16 -4.74 6.44 -27.50
N CYS A 17 -3.72 5.77 -28.03
CA CYS A 17 -2.57 6.32 -28.74
C CYS A 17 -3.00 7.29 -29.86
N LEU A 18 -2.29 8.42 -30.05
CA LEU A 18 -1.57 8.79 -31.29
C LEU A 18 -1.07 10.25 -31.29
N LEU A 19 0.21 10.37 -31.62
CA LEU A 19 0.89 11.41 -32.41
C LEU A 19 1.36 12.75 -31.78
N SER A 20 2.66 12.92 -32.01
CA SER A 20 3.56 14.07 -31.97
C SER A 20 3.06 15.36 -32.64
N THR A 21 3.58 16.51 -32.17
CA THR A 21 4.35 17.45 -33.02
C THR A 21 5.04 18.54 -32.18
N LEU A 22 6.10 19.08 -32.77
CA LEU A 22 7.17 19.92 -32.23
C LEU A 22 6.73 21.30 -31.73
N SER A 23 7.46 21.84 -30.74
CA SER A 23 7.75 23.27 -30.69
C SER A 23 9.12 23.54 -30.05
N THR A 24 9.86 24.40 -30.71
CA THR A 24 11.28 24.74 -30.53
C THR A 24 11.52 25.79 -29.45
N ASN A 25 12.52 25.53 -28.61
CA ASN A 25 13.44 26.41 -27.87
C ASN A 25 12.99 27.83 -27.44
N THR A 26 13.01 28.05 -26.12
CA THR A 26 13.81 29.14 -25.51
C THR A 26 14.47 28.62 -24.24
N ALA A 27 15.79 28.80 -24.14
CA ALA A 27 16.63 28.31 -23.06
C ALA A 27 16.74 29.36 -21.95
N THR A 28 16.20 29.05 -20.77
CA THR A 28 16.68 29.49 -19.44
C THR A 28 15.74 28.91 -18.38
N THR A 29 16.25 27.93 -17.60
CA THR A 29 15.70 27.22 -16.40
C THR A 29 15.60 25.69 -16.61
N SER A 30 16.72 24.97 -16.62
CA SER A 30 16.76 23.54 -16.97
C SER A 30 16.95 22.55 -15.80
N SER A 31 17.01 22.99 -14.53
CA SER A 31 17.19 22.07 -13.38
C SER A 31 15.91 21.75 -12.60
N HIS A 32 14.92 22.65 -12.58
CA HIS A 32 13.66 22.43 -11.85
C HIS A 32 12.62 21.64 -12.66
N ILE A 33 12.68 21.69 -13.99
CA ILE A 33 11.72 21.02 -14.89
C ILE A 33 12.02 19.51 -15.02
N THR A 34 13.27 19.09 -14.84
CA THR A 34 13.70 17.69 -14.97
C THR A 34 13.26 16.81 -13.78
N ASP A 35 13.12 17.40 -12.59
CA ASP A 35 12.94 16.64 -11.35
C ASP A 35 11.46 16.43 -10.97
N VAL A 36 10.56 17.31 -11.40
CA VAL A 36 9.09 17.18 -11.27
C VAL A 36 8.57 16.03 -12.14
N GLY A 37 9.07 15.92 -13.37
CA GLY A 37 8.75 14.80 -14.25
C GLY A 37 9.18 13.46 -13.65
N ARG A 38 10.33 13.41 -12.98
CA ARG A 38 10.97 12.17 -12.51
C ARG A 38 10.10 11.36 -11.54
N VAL A 39 9.38 12.01 -10.62
CA VAL A 39 8.53 11.33 -9.62
C VAL A 39 7.28 10.72 -10.23
N GLN A 40 6.60 11.50 -11.06
CA GLN A 40 5.39 11.02 -11.77
C GLN A 40 5.76 9.95 -12.80
N LEU A 41 6.89 10.12 -13.49
CA LEU A 41 7.42 9.13 -14.43
C LEU A 41 7.79 7.82 -13.71
N SER A 42 8.38 7.87 -12.51
CA SER A 42 8.75 6.65 -11.82
C SER A 42 7.56 5.90 -11.24
N SER A 43 6.55 6.61 -10.71
CA SER A 43 5.29 6.01 -10.26
C SER A 43 4.56 5.33 -11.42
N LYS A 44 4.54 5.97 -12.60
CA LYS A 44 3.98 5.38 -13.82
C LYS A 44 4.78 4.16 -14.29
N ARG A 45 6.12 4.24 -14.27
CA ARG A 45 6.99 3.10 -14.62
C ARG A 45 6.75 1.90 -13.70
N ARG A 46 6.61 2.12 -12.39
CA ARG A 46 6.26 1.09 -11.39
C ARG A 46 4.94 0.41 -11.77
N LEU A 47 3.91 1.20 -12.06
CA LEU A 47 2.60 0.70 -12.46
C LEU A 47 2.63 -0.09 -13.78
N ASP A 48 3.35 0.41 -14.78
CA ASP A 48 3.48 -0.24 -16.09
C ASP A 48 4.21 -1.58 -15.97
N ALA A 49 5.31 -1.63 -15.22
CA ALA A 49 6.06 -2.86 -14.95
C ALA A 49 5.21 -3.91 -14.20
N TRP A 50 4.50 -3.48 -13.16
CA TRP A 50 3.58 -4.35 -12.42
C TRP A 50 2.47 -4.89 -13.33
N THR A 51 1.86 -4.02 -14.15
CA THR A 51 0.77 -4.39 -15.07
C THR A 51 1.25 -5.37 -16.14
N GLN A 52 2.47 -5.16 -16.66
CA GLN A 52 3.07 -6.07 -17.62
C GLN A 52 3.34 -7.44 -16.99
N ALA A 53 3.91 -7.48 -15.78
CA ALA A 53 4.17 -8.72 -15.07
C ALA A 53 2.88 -9.49 -14.75
N GLN A 54 1.84 -8.81 -14.28
CA GLN A 54 0.52 -9.42 -14.03
C GLN A 54 -0.07 -10.01 -15.32
N LYS A 55 -0.02 -9.27 -16.45
CA LYS A 55 -0.48 -9.76 -17.76
C LYS A 55 0.30 -10.98 -18.22
N THR A 56 1.62 -10.99 -18.04
CA THR A 56 2.47 -12.15 -18.39
C THR A 56 2.09 -13.37 -17.56
N LYS A 57 1.89 -13.22 -16.25
CA LYS A 57 1.43 -14.31 -15.37
C LYS A 57 0.06 -14.84 -15.78
N LEU A 58 -0.90 -13.96 -16.05
CA LEU A 58 -2.22 -14.38 -16.50
C LEU A 58 -2.16 -15.12 -17.84
N ARG A 59 -1.37 -14.63 -18.80
CA ARG A 59 -1.16 -15.30 -20.10
C ARG A 59 -0.57 -16.71 -19.95
N ALA A 60 0.35 -16.90 -19.01
CA ALA A 60 0.91 -18.22 -18.71
C ALA A 60 -0.15 -19.20 -18.21
N TRP A 61 -1.18 -18.73 -17.49
CA TRP A 61 -2.31 -19.57 -17.04
C TRP A 61 -3.37 -19.83 -18.11
N TYR A 62 -3.50 -18.95 -19.12
CA TYR A 62 -4.45 -19.14 -20.23
C TYR A 62 -3.96 -20.12 -21.29
N SER A 63 -2.65 -20.26 -21.48
CA SER A 63 -2.05 -20.96 -22.61
C SER A 63 -1.20 -22.15 -22.15
N PRO A 64 -1.32 -23.34 -22.77
CA PRO A 64 -2.17 -23.66 -23.92
C PRO A 64 -3.63 -23.96 -23.55
N ASN A 65 -3.90 -24.44 -22.34
CA ASN A 65 -5.23 -24.83 -21.90
C ASN A 65 -5.54 -24.27 -20.51
N VAL A 66 -6.80 -23.91 -20.31
CA VAL A 66 -7.31 -23.41 -19.04
C VAL A 66 -7.70 -24.59 -18.16
N GLU A 67 -7.01 -24.74 -17.02
CA GLU A 67 -7.31 -25.79 -16.04
C GLU A 67 -8.40 -25.35 -15.05
N LYS A 68 -9.22 -26.32 -14.63
CA LYS A 68 -10.27 -26.13 -13.62
C LYS A 68 -9.81 -26.66 -12.27
N ILE A 69 -10.24 -25.98 -11.22
CA ILE A 69 -10.06 -26.38 -9.82
C ILE A 69 -11.40 -26.42 -9.12
N THR A 70 -11.52 -27.34 -8.18
CA THR A 70 -12.70 -27.50 -7.32
C THR A 70 -12.47 -26.76 -6.01
N VAL A 71 -13.33 -25.79 -5.72
CA VAL A 71 -13.28 -24.99 -4.50
C VAL A 71 -14.46 -25.30 -3.61
N GLN A 72 -14.21 -25.82 -2.42
CA GLN A 72 -15.24 -26.13 -1.43
C GLN A 72 -15.42 -24.94 -0.48
N TYR A 73 -16.64 -24.41 -0.38
CA TYR A 73 -16.94 -23.41 0.64
C TYR A 73 -17.22 -24.10 1.98
N VAL A 74 -16.55 -23.66 3.05
CA VAL A 74 -16.66 -24.25 4.40
C VAL A 74 -17.19 -23.28 5.47
N GLY A 75 -17.57 -22.07 5.08
CA GLY A 75 -18.02 -21.03 6.02
C GLY A 75 -19.43 -21.22 6.57
N LYS A 76 -19.90 -20.29 7.41
CA LYS A 76 -21.22 -20.41 8.08
C LYS A 76 -22.42 -20.50 7.13
N LEU A 77 -22.33 -19.88 5.94
CA LEU A 77 -23.38 -19.99 4.92
C LEU A 77 -23.33 -21.32 4.16
N SER A 78 -22.48 -22.28 4.55
CA SER A 78 -22.47 -23.65 4.05
C SER A 78 -23.76 -24.35 4.50
N GLN A 79 -24.87 -23.94 3.92
CA GLN A 79 -26.10 -24.70 3.96
C GLN A 79 -25.84 -26.02 3.21
N PRO A 80 -26.59 -27.10 3.52
CA PRO A 80 -26.44 -28.41 2.86
C PRO A 80 -26.64 -28.39 1.33
N HIS A 81 -26.93 -27.23 0.73
CA HIS A 81 -27.14 -27.01 -0.69
C HIS A 81 -26.00 -26.25 -1.40
N VAL A 82 -24.96 -25.79 -0.69
CA VAL A 82 -23.81 -25.15 -1.35
C VAL A 82 -22.86 -26.23 -1.86
N GLY A 83 -23.03 -26.57 -3.14
CA GLY A 83 -22.14 -27.50 -3.84
C GLY A 83 -20.73 -26.93 -4.06
N PRO A 84 -19.77 -27.78 -4.45
CA PRO A 84 -18.44 -27.33 -4.79
C PRO A 84 -18.46 -26.37 -5.99
N LEU A 85 -17.66 -25.31 -5.92
CA LEU A 85 -17.53 -24.30 -6.95
C LEU A 85 -16.44 -24.71 -7.95
N GLN A 86 -16.75 -24.68 -9.24
CA GLN A 86 -15.76 -24.93 -10.30
C GLN A 86 -15.12 -23.62 -10.72
N MET A 87 -13.86 -23.43 -10.37
CA MET A 87 -13.08 -22.22 -10.60
C MET A 87 -11.95 -22.47 -11.60
N THR A 88 -11.35 -21.39 -12.11
CA THR A 88 -10.25 -21.47 -13.06
C THR A 88 -8.90 -21.33 -12.32
N ARG A 89 -8.02 -22.31 -12.50
CA ARG A 89 -6.69 -22.34 -11.87
C ARG A 89 -5.86 -21.12 -12.26
N GLY A 90 -5.23 -20.48 -11.27
CA GLY A 90 -4.31 -19.36 -11.47
C GLY A 90 -4.95 -18.05 -11.94
N ILE A 91 -6.28 -18.01 -12.05
CA ILE A 91 -7.05 -16.84 -12.51
C ILE A 91 -8.14 -16.48 -11.50
N SER A 92 -8.98 -17.44 -11.13
CA SER A 92 -10.06 -17.21 -10.16
C SER A 92 -9.49 -16.94 -8.77
N CYS A 93 -10.05 -15.94 -8.10
CA CYS A 93 -9.66 -15.52 -6.76
C CYS A 93 -10.77 -15.81 -5.74
N PRO A 94 -10.49 -15.82 -4.42
CA PRO A 94 -11.54 -15.98 -3.40
C PRO A 94 -12.69 -14.98 -3.53
N ILE A 95 -12.43 -13.75 -3.98
CA ILE A 95 -13.48 -12.75 -4.24
C ILE A 95 -14.46 -13.20 -5.34
N ASP A 96 -14.01 -14.00 -6.31
CA ASP A 96 -14.89 -14.53 -7.34
C ASP A 96 -15.77 -15.64 -6.78
N CYS A 97 -15.22 -16.50 -5.91
CA CYS A 97 -16.03 -17.45 -5.13
C CYS A 97 -17.09 -16.73 -4.30
N ALA A 98 -16.74 -15.62 -3.64
CA ALA A 98 -17.71 -14.81 -2.90
C ALA A 98 -18.83 -14.26 -3.79
N LYS A 99 -18.51 -13.79 -5.01
CA LYS A 99 -19.52 -13.32 -5.98
C LYS A 99 -20.51 -14.42 -6.39
N HIS A 100 -20.06 -15.67 -6.50
CA HIS A 100 -20.94 -16.80 -6.80
C HIS A 100 -21.89 -17.14 -5.64
N LEU A 101 -21.50 -16.85 -4.40
CA LEU A 101 -22.26 -17.20 -3.21
C LEU A 101 -23.21 -16.07 -2.79
N SER A 102 -22.72 -14.85 -2.58
CA SER A 102 -23.53 -13.72 -2.13
C SER A 102 -22.80 -12.37 -2.26
N GLY A 103 -23.53 -11.32 -2.64
CA GLY A 103 -23.01 -9.95 -2.61
C GLY A 103 -22.57 -9.49 -1.21
N LEU A 104 -23.21 -9.99 -0.14
CA LEU A 104 -22.82 -9.66 1.24
C LEU A 104 -21.41 -10.17 1.56
N LEU A 105 -21.04 -11.35 1.05
CA LEU A 105 -19.69 -11.88 1.23
C LEU A 105 -18.66 -11.00 0.49
N VAL A 106 -18.99 -10.52 -0.70
CA VAL A 106 -18.10 -9.61 -1.45
C VAL A 106 -17.86 -8.31 -0.67
N GLU A 107 -18.88 -7.76 -0.02
CA GLU A 107 -18.79 -6.49 0.71
C GLU A 107 -18.12 -6.61 2.09
N GLN A 108 -18.32 -7.73 2.79
CA GLN A 108 -17.89 -7.89 4.19
C GLN A 108 -16.60 -8.69 4.35
N SER A 109 -16.19 -9.48 3.35
CA SER A 109 -14.98 -10.31 3.45
C SER A 109 -13.73 -9.46 3.46
N VAL A 110 -12.98 -9.56 4.56
CA VAL A 110 -11.72 -8.84 4.75
C VAL A 110 -10.60 -9.61 4.08
N ILE A 111 -10.46 -10.88 4.47
CA ILE A 111 -9.49 -11.86 3.95
C ILE A 111 -10.20 -13.20 3.75
N ALA A 112 -9.58 -14.10 2.99
CA ALA A 112 -10.01 -15.48 2.88
C ALA A 112 -9.12 -16.40 3.73
N LEU A 113 -9.65 -17.56 4.12
CA LEU A 113 -8.88 -18.69 4.61
C LEU A 113 -8.90 -19.77 3.53
N VAL A 114 -7.75 -20.00 2.89
CA VAL A 114 -7.59 -21.07 1.90
C VAL A 114 -6.92 -22.24 2.59
N ASN A 115 -7.64 -23.36 2.75
CA ASN A 115 -7.19 -24.51 3.55
C ASN A 115 -6.75 -24.12 4.98
N GLY A 116 -7.48 -23.18 5.59
CA GLY A 116 -7.19 -22.65 6.93
C GLY A 116 -6.06 -21.63 7.01
N GLN A 117 -5.39 -21.30 5.90
CA GLN A 117 -4.30 -20.31 5.86
C GLN A 117 -4.79 -18.94 5.37
N PRO A 118 -4.30 -17.83 5.94
CA PRO A 118 -4.70 -16.48 5.55
C PRO A 118 -4.30 -16.18 4.10
N TRP A 119 -5.25 -15.67 3.31
CA TRP A 119 -5.10 -15.45 1.88
C TRP A 119 -5.78 -14.14 1.46
N ASP A 120 -5.16 -13.39 0.54
CA ASP A 120 -5.77 -12.16 0.00
C ASP A 120 -6.99 -12.50 -0.87
N MET A 121 -8.03 -11.68 -0.79
CA MET A 121 -9.25 -11.87 -1.58
C MET A 121 -9.03 -11.78 -3.09
N HIS A 122 -8.01 -11.03 -3.53
CA HIS A 122 -7.63 -10.83 -4.93
C HIS A 122 -6.43 -11.68 -5.38
N ARG A 123 -5.99 -12.65 -4.56
CA ARG A 123 -4.89 -13.56 -4.92
C ARG A 123 -5.44 -14.82 -5.59
N PRO A 124 -4.95 -15.19 -6.80
CA PRO A 124 -5.45 -16.35 -7.52
C PRO A 124 -5.27 -17.68 -6.76
N LEU A 125 -6.22 -18.59 -6.95
CA LEU A 125 -6.20 -19.95 -6.41
C LEU A 125 -5.49 -20.90 -7.38
N ILE A 126 -4.54 -21.70 -6.87
CA ILE A 126 -3.64 -22.51 -7.71
C ILE A 126 -4.02 -24.00 -7.68
N GLN A 127 -4.83 -24.45 -6.74
CA GLN A 127 -5.17 -25.86 -6.57
C GLN A 127 -6.56 -26.00 -5.97
N ASP A 128 -7.07 -27.23 -5.99
CA ASP A 128 -8.28 -27.59 -5.26
C ASP A 128 -8.11 -27.27 -3.78
N CYS A 129 -9.10 -26.57 -3.22
CA CYS A 129 -8.99 -26.02 -1.89
C CYS A 129 -10.34 -25.82 -1.23
N SER A 130 -10.30 -25.69 0.09
CA SER A 130 -11.40 -25.18 0.89
C SER A 130 -11.23 -23.67 1.10
N VAL A 131 -12.32 -22.91 1.00
CA VAL A 131 -12.34 -21.47 1.20
C VAL A 131 -13.35 -21.12 2.28
N ASP A 132 -12.90 -20.32 3.25
CA ASP A 132 -13.76 -19.57 4.17
C ASP A 132 -13.43 -18.06 4.09
N PHE A 133 -14.31 -17.22 4.61
CA PHE A 133 -14.16 -15.77 4.62
C PHE A 133 -14.15 -15.24 6.05
N VAL A 134 -13.17 -14.39 6.35
CA VAL A 134 -13.07 -13.74 7.66
C VAL A 134 -13.66 -12.35 7.58
N HIS A 135 -14.51 -12.04 8.55
CA HIS A 135 -15.15 -10.74 8.71
C HIS A 135 -14.68 -10.07 10.01
N PHE A 136 -14.77 -8.74 10.07
CA PHE A 136 -14.45 -8.00 11.31
C PHE A 136 -15.39 -8.31 12.49
N LYS A 137 -16.65 -8.60 12.18
CA LYS A 137 -17.70 -8.95 13.15
C LYS A 137 -18.10 -10.41 12.97
N ASP A 138 -17.12 -11.30 12.95
CA ASP A 138 -17.37 -12.73 12.92
C ASP A 138 -17.43 -13.28 14.35
N ALA A 139 -18.37 -14.20 14.58
CA ALA A 139 -18.46 -14.96 15.82
C ALA A 139 -17.78 -16.34 15.70
N HIS A 140 -17.50 -16.80 14.48
CA HIS A 140 -16.94 -18.12 14.20
C HIS A 140 -15.44 -18.09 14.00
N ASN A 141 -14.94 -17.10 13.25
CA ASN A 141 -13.51 -16.89 13.03
C ASN A 141 -12.93 -15.85 13.99
N ASP A 142 -11.69 -16.09 14.41
CA ASP A 142 -10.94 -15.13 15.21
C ASP A 142 -10.65 -13.85 14.38
N PRO A 143 -11.13 -12.66 14.81
CA PRO A 143 -10.93 -11.41 14.08
C PRO A 143 -9.47 -10.92 14.09
N VAL A 144 -8.56 -11.54 14.86
CA VAL A 144 -7.15 -11.13 14.94
C VAL A 144 -6.50 -11.03 13.55
N LEU A 145 -6.71 -12.02 12.68
CA LEU A 145 -6.15 -12.01 11.33
C LEU A 145 -6.69 -10.85 10.49
N ALA A 146 -8.00 -10.57 10.59
CA ALA A 146 -8.63 -9.45 9.90
C ALA A 146 -8.14 -8.10 10.44
N ASN A 147 -7.92 -7.99 11.75
CA ASN A 147 -7.41 -6.77 12.39
C ASN A 147 -5.97 -6.47 11.95
N VAL A 148 -5.10 -7.49 11.92
CA VAL A 148 -3.72 -7.35 11.44
C VAL A 148 -3.69 -6.97 9.96
N ALA A 149 -4.48 -7.65 9.11
CA ALA A 149 -4.59 -7.31 7.69
C ALA A 149 -5.10 -5.88 7.47
N PHE A 150 -6.10 -5.45 8.25
CA PHE A 150 -6.62 -4.08 8.23
C PHE A 150 -5.56 -3.05 8.59
N TRP A 151 -4.77 -3.32 9.62
CA TRP A 151 -3.75 -2.39 10.08
C TRP A 151 -2.62 -2.21 9.06
N ARG A 152 -2.14 -3.31 8.48
CA ARG A 152 -1.18 -3.31 7.37
C ARG A 152 -1.71 -2.54 6.17
N SER A 153 -2.98 -2.78 5.83
CA SER A 153 -3.64 -2.10 4.72
C SER A 153 -3.80 -0.61 4.97
N ALA A 154 -4.10 -0.20 6.21
CA ALA A 154 -4.21 1.21 6.58
C ALA A 154 -2.84 1.92 6.53
N SER A 155 -1.76 1.23 6.90
CA SER A 155 -0.39 1.77 6.76
C SER A 155 0.02 1.89 5.28
N PHE A 156 -0.26 0.87 4.47
CA PHE A 156 -0.09 0.92 3.02
C PHE A 156 -0.90 2.06 2.38
N PHE A 157 -2.14 2.24 2.82
CA PHE A 157 -3.04 3.28 2.38
C PHE A 157 -2.54 4.68 2.73
N LEU A 158 -1.94 4.86 3.92
CA LEU A 158 -1.27 6.10 4.29
C LEU A 158 -0.11 6.42 3.35
N ALA A 159 0.76 5.44 3.06
CA ALA A 159 1.86 5.62 2.10
C ALA A 159 1.34 6.06 0.71
N ALA A 160 0.27 5.42 0.22
CA ALA A 160 -0.37 5.78 -1.04
C ALA A 160 -0.89 7.23 -1.05
N ILE A 161 -1.49 7.69 0.06
CA ILE A 161 -1.95 9.07 0.22
C ILE A 161 -0.76 10.04 0.20
N LEU A 162 0.31 9.74 0.93
CA LEU A 162 1.47 10.62 1.03
C LEU A 162 2.17 10.78 -0.33
N GLU A 163 2.36 9.73 -1.12
CA GLU A 163 2.98 9.89 -2.44
C GLU A 163 2.07 10.61 -3.45
N SER A 164 0.75 10.43 -3.36
CA SER A 164 -0.19 10.98 -4.35
C SER A 164 -0.56 12.45 -4.10
N THR A 165 -0.61 12.87 -2.84
CA THR A 165 -1.28 14.13 -2.45
C THR A 165 -0.39 15.37 -2.59
N PHE A 166 0.91 15.25 -2.35
CA PHE A 166 1.82 16.38 -2.45
C PHE A 166 2.08 16.78 -3.90
N ARG A 167 2.42 18.05 -4.08
CA ARG A 167 2.87 18.52 -5.39
C ARG A 167 4.24 17.90 -5.75
N PRO A 168 4.48 17.62 -7.04
CA PRO A 168 5.66 16.86 -7.45
C PRO A 168 6.99 17.57 -7.18
N GLU A 169 7.00 18.89 -6.96
CA GLU A 169 8.21 19.64 -6.62
C GLU A 169 8.81 19.20 -5.27
N HIS A 170 7.98 18.66 -4.37
CA HIS A 170 8.43 18.19 -3.06
C HIS A 170 8.97 16.77 -3.05
N GLN A 171 8.81 16.03 -4.16
CA GLN A 171 9.32 14.67 -4.34
C GLN A 171 9.13 13.74 -3.14
N VAL A 172 7.91 13.70 -2.60
CA VAL A 172 7.62 12.86 -1.44
C VAL A 172 7.73 11.39 -1.82
N ARG A 173 8.62 10.64 -1.14
CA ARG A 173 8.82 9.20 -1.34
C ARG A 173 8.71 8.44 -0.04
N LEU A 174 8.18 7.22 -0.12
CA LEU A 174 8.22 6.27 0.97
C LEU A 174 9.65 5.79 1.24
N ILE A 175 10.08 5.83 2.50
CA ILE A 175 11.35 5.22 2.93
C ILE A 175 11.05 3.91 3.64
N ASN A 176 10.27 3.98 4.72
CA ASN A 176 9.97 2.84 5.57
C ASN A 176 8.48 2.78 5.91
N ASN A 177 7.94 1.56 5.91
CA ASN A 177 6.56 1.26 6.26
C ASN A 177 6.57 0.01 7.18
N PRO A 178 6.91 0.16 8.46
CA PRO A 178 7.04 -0.96 9.39
C PRO A 178 5.68 -1.64 9.63
N ASP A 179 5.72 -2.96 9.86
CA ASP A 179 4.55 -3.69 10.37
C ASP A 179 4.39 -3.39 11.85
N VAL A 180 3.29 -2.72 12.19
CA VAL A 180 2.99 -2.25 13.55
C VAL A 180 1.82 -3.04 14.08
N ARG A 181 1.80 -3.34 15.38
CA ARG A 181 0.65 -4.03 15.97
C ARG A 181 -0.53 -3.08 16.19
N PRO A 182 -1.79 -3.54 16.06
CA PRO A 182 -2.97 -2.69 16.30
C PRO A 182 -3.00 -2.03 17.69
N GLU A 183 -2.45 -2.71 18.71
CA GLU A 183 -2.39 -2.23 20.09
C GLU A 183 -1.53 -0.98 20.26
N ALA A 184 -0.62 -0.70 19.33
CA ALA A 184 0.25 0.47 19.36
C ALA A 184 -0.51 1.80 19.10
N GLY A 185 -1.79 1.73 18.71
CA GLY A 185 -2.69 2.89 18.67
C GLY A 185 -2.56 3.81 17.45
N GLY A 186 -1.56 3.59 16.58
CA GLY A 186 -1.48 4.24 15.26
C GLY A 186 -0.46 3.55 14.36
N PHE A 187 -0.70 3.53 13.05
CA PHE A 187 0.28 3.06 12.07
C PHE A 187 1.21 4.21 11.67
N VAL A 188 2.41 3.84 11.24
CA VAL A 188 3.54 4.76 11.06
C VAL A 188 4.17 4.55 9.69
N CYS A 189 4.54 5.65 9.04
CA CYS A 189 5.20 5.66 7.76
C CYS A 189 6.28 6.74 7.76
N ASP A 190 7.50 6.40 7.35
CA ASP A 190 8.59 7.36 7.20
C ASP A 190 8.73 7.75 5.72
N VAL A 191 8.68 9.06 5.45
CA VAL A 191 8.76 9.62 4.10
C VAL A 191 9.89 10.62 3.96
N SER A 192 10.51 10.68 2.78
CA SER A 192 11.37 11.78 2.40
C SER A 192 10.54 12.96 1.88
N PHE A 193 11.02 14.17 2.09
CA PHE A 193 10.41 15.40 1.60
C PHE A 193 11.51 16.37 1.17
N THR A 194 11.49 16.78 -0.09
CA THR A 194 12.42 17.77 -0.64
C THR A 194 11.84 19.18 -0.47
N PRO A 195 12.50 20.07 0.29
CA PRO A 195 12.03 21.45 0.44
C PRO A 195 12.25 22.23 -0.86
N THR A 196 11.29 23.08 -1.23
CA THR A 196 11.34 23.90 -2.47
C THR A 196 12.12 25.20 -2.31
N THR A 197 12.31 25.68 -1.07
CA THR A 197 13.02 26.94 -0.81
C THR A 197 14.48 26.63 -0.50
N THR A 198 15.38 27.01 -1.41
CA THR A 198 16.80 27.18 -1.13
C THR A 198 17.00 28.49 -0.39
N ILE A 199 17.52 28.45 0.84
CA ILE A 199 18.37 29.46 1.51
C ILE A 199 18.53 29.03 2.98
N GLY A 200 19.75 29.16 3.52
CA GLY A 200 20.22 28.60 4.78
C GLY A 200 19.28 28.76 5.98
N ASN A 201 19.27 27.72 6.83
CA ASN A 201 18.30 27.43 7.89
C ASN A 201 16.87 27.19 7.38
N VAL A 202 16.69 26.03 6.75
CA VAL A 202 15.35 25.49 6.49
C VAL A 202 14.84 24.87 7.79
N ASP A 203 14.09 25.65 8.56
CA ASP A 203 13.28 25.08 9.64
C ASP A 203 12.36 24.00 9.03
N PRO A 204 12.20 22.84 9.69
CA PRO A 204 11.33 21.80 9.19
C PRO A 204 9.90 22.32 9.05
N TRP A 205 9.28 22.08 7.90
CA TRP A 205 7.88 22.42 7.68
C TRP A 205 7.00 21.58 8.62
N ILE A 206 6.20 22.26 9.44
CA ILE A 206 5.23 21.62 10.32
C ILE A 206 3.83 21.86 9.73
N PRO A 207 3.07 20.81 9.38
CA PRO A 207 1.74 20.98 8.81
C PRO A 207 0.78 21.62 9.80
N SER A 208 0.02 22.58 9.30
CA SER A 208 -1.08 23.19 10.05
C SER A 208 -2.22 22.17 10.28
N PRO A 209 -3.06 22.36 11.31
CA PRO A 209 -4.24 21.51 11.52
C PRO A 209 -5.22 21.49 10.34
N ARG A 210 -5.21 22.52 9.49
CA ARG A 210 -6.02 22.58 8.27
C ARG A 210 -5.45 21.66 7.18
N GLU A 211 -4.14 21.60 7.03
CA GLU A 211 -3.47 20.71 6.08
C GLU A 211 -3.62 19.24 6.49
N LEU A 212 -3.47 18.90 7.77
CA LEU A 212 -3.74 17.54 8.27
C LEU A 212 -5.19 17.10 8.03
N ARG A 213 -6.16 18.00 8.23
CA ARG A 213 -7.56 17.75 7.90
C ARG A 213 -7.78 17.59 6.40
N ALA A 214 -7.08 18.36 5.56
CA ALA A 214 -7.16 18.21 4.12
C ALA A 214 -6.60 16.87 3.64
N LEU A 215 -5.46 16.42 4.19
CA LEU A 215 -4.90 15.07 3.94
C LEU A 215 -5.87 13.97 4.37
N SER A 216 -6.43 14.11 5.57
CA SER A 216 -7.42 13.15 6.10
C SER A 216 -8.67 13.09 5.23
N ALA A 217 -9.19 14.24 4.78
CA ALA A 217 -10.33 14.32 3.89
C ALA A 217 -10.04 13.73 2.50
N TYR A 218 -8.83 13.92 1.97
CA TYR A 218 -8.39 13.26 0.75
C TYR A 218 -8.39 11.73 0.92
N GLY A 219 -7.79 11.23 2.01
CA GLY A 219 -7.78 9.80 2.34
C GLY A 219 -9.17 9.21 2.49
N GLN A 220 -10.10 9.93 3.13
CA GLN A 220 -11.49 9.50 3.27
C GLN A 220 -12.22 9.37 1.91
N ARG A 221 -11.97 10.31 0.98
CA ARG A 221 -12.49 10.20 -0.39
C ARG A 221 -11.88 9.03 -1.16
N LEU A 222 -10.57 8.80 -1.00
CA LEU A 222 -9.89 7.68 -1.62
C LEU A 222 -10.43 6.34 -1.07
N ALA A 223 -10.71 6.25 0.23
CA ALA A 223 -11.30 5.06 0.84
C ALA A 223 -12.68 4.76 0.25
N ALA A 224 -13.52 5.78 0.12
CA ALA A 224 -14.86 5.70 -0.47
C ALA A 224 -14.86 5.30 -1.96
N SER A 225 -13.76 5.56 -2.70
CA SER A 225 -13.65 5.17 -4.11
C SER A 225 -13.64 3.64 -4.32
N GLY A 226 -13.27 2.88 -3.28
CA GLY A 226 -13.38 1.43 -3.28
C GLY A 226 -12.38 0.69 -4.15
N LEU A 227 -11.14 1.17 -4.18
CA LEU A 227 -10.05 0.53 -4.88
C LEU A 227 -9.72 -0.83 -4.24
N SER A 228 -9.40 -1.81 -5.08
CA SER A 228 -8.96 -3.13 -4.64
C SER A 228 -7.48 -3.14 -4.30
N PHE A 229 -7.09 -3.93 -3.31
CA PHE A 229 -5.69 -4.25 -3.06
C PHE A 229 -5.34 -5.50 -3.86
N GLU A 230 -4.58 -5.33 -4.95
CA GLU A 230 -4.23 -6.41 -5.88
C GLU A 230 -2.81 -6.91 -5.58
N PRO A 231 -2.65 -8.14 -5.06
CA PRO A 231 -1.34 -8.74 -4.81
C PRO A 231 -0.72 -9.30 -6.08
N LEU A 232 0.60 -9.20 -6.18
CA LEU A 232 1.41 -9.87 -7.19
C LEU A 232 2.68 -10.39 -6.53
N ASP A 233 2.82 -11.71 -6.49
CA ASP A 233 4.08 -12.31 -6.04
C ASP A 233 5.17 -11.97 -7.05
N ALA A 234 6.21 -11.27 -6.63
CA ALA A 234 7.27 -10.80 -7.49
C ALA A 234 8.58 -11.50 -7.17
N ASP A 235 9.30 -11.83 -8.23
CA ASP A 235 10.71 -12.16 -8.13
C ASP A 235 11.51 -10.89 -7.81
N TRP A 236 12.67 -11.05 -7.18
CA TRP A 236 13.54 -9.92 -6.88
C TRP A 236 13.98 -9.13 -8.11
N THR A 237 14.05 -9.77 -9.28
CA THR A 237 14.35 -9.10 -10.55
C THR A 237 13.27 -8.08 -10.93
N LEU A 238 12.00 -8.43 -10.75
CA LEU A 238 10.88 -7.53 -10.97
C LEU A 238 10.85 -6.43 -9.91
N TYR A 239 11.10 -6.78 -8.65
CA TYR A 239 11.20 -5.81 -7.56
C TYR A 239 12.30 -4.77 -7.85
N ASP A 240 13.50 -5.21 -8.20
CA ASP A 240 14.62 -4.32 -8.50
C ASP A 240 14.33 -3.42 -9.70
N ALA A 241 13.63 -3.94 -10.73
CA ALA A 241 13.21 -3.15 -11.88
C ALA A 241 12.16 -2.08 -11.53
N CYS A 242 11.25 -2.37 -10.59
CA CYS A 242 10.24 -1.44 -10.11
C CYS A 242 10.83 -0.32 -9.24
N PHE A 243 11.76 -0.65 -8.33
CA PHE A 243 12.30 0.28 -7.33
C PHE A 243 13.73 0.76 -7.61
N ALA A 244 14.19 0.66 -8.86
CA ALA A 244 15.54 1.07 -9.27
C ALA A 244 15.86 2.55 -8.96
N ASP A 245 14.85 3.40 -8.85
CA ASP A 245 14.97 4.81 -8.49
C ASP A 245 15.12 5.06 -6.98
N GLU A 246 14.84 4.06 -6.13
CA GLU A 246 14.73 4.20 -4.68
C GLU A 246 15.58 3.16 -3.93
N PRO A 247 16.93 3.27 -3.97
CA PRO A 247 17.83 2.28 -3.37
C PRO A 247 17.69 2.14 -1.85
N LEU A 248 17.29 3.22 -1.16
CA LEU A 248 17.00 3.17 0.27
C LEU A 248 15.77 2.31 0.55
N ARG A 249 14.70 2.44 -0.25
CA ARG A 249 13.49 1.65 -0.10
C ARG A 249 13.80 0.16 -0.31
N GLN A 250 14.59 -0.17 -1.33
CA GLN A 250 15.07 -1.53 -1.59
C GLN A 250 15.79 -2.14 -0.39
N ARG A 251 16.68 -1.37 0.25
CA ARG A 251 17.41 -1.83 1.43
C ARG A 251 16.49 -2.08 2.62
N GLU A 252 15.55 -1.19 2.91
CA GLU A 252 14.65 -1.37 4.04
C GLU A 252 13.66 -2.53 3.82
N VAL A 253 13.16 -2.72 2.59
CA VAL A 253 12.35 -3.90 2.24
C VAL A 253 13.15 -5.18 2.38
N MET A 254 14.40 -5.21 1.90
CA MET A 254 15.29 -6.36 2.08
C MET A 254 15.48 -6.70 3.57
N ARG A 255 15.75 -5.70 4.41
CA ARG A 255 15.88 -5.88 5.87
C ARG A 255 14.60 -6.46 6.50
N ALA A 256 13.44 -5.97 6.08
CA ALA A 256 12.15 -6.45 6.59
C ALA A 256 11.89 -7.90 6.18
N VAL A 257 12.22 -8.27 4.94
CA VAL A 257 12.05 -9.64 4.43
C VAL A 257 13.01 -10.62 5.12
N THR A 258 14.28 -10.25 5.30
CA THR A 258 15.25 -11.14 5.98
C THR A 258 14.95 -11.27 7.47
N GLY A 259 14.48 -10.21 8.13
CA GLY A 259 14.09 -10.23 9.54
C GLY A 259 12.83 -11.06 9.83
N SER A 260 11.85 -11.05 8.91
CA SER A 260 10.57 -11.75 9.10
C SER A 260 10.67 -13.27 8.88
N ASN A 261 11.58 -13.73 8.01
CA ASN A 261 11.67 -15.12 7.58
C ASN A 261 12.47 -16.06 8.52
N SER A 262 12.63 -15.68 9.80
CA SER A 262 13.20 -16.60 10.82
C SER A 262 12.20 -17.68 11.29
N ALA A 263 10.96 -17.67 10.79
CA ALA A 263 9.96 -18.71 11.07
C ALA A 263 9.20 -19.09 9.79
N SER A 264 9.37 -20.34 9.36
CA SER A 264 8.61 -21.04 8.30
C SER A 264 8.88 -20.64 6.83
N PHE A 265 9.89 -21.24 6.20
CA PHE A 265 9.78 -22.12 5.01
C PHE A 265 11.17 -22.69 4.69
N SER A 266 11.19 -23.77 3.92
CA SER A 266 12.28 -24.74 3.73
C SER A 266 13.67 -24.16 3.41
N ARG A 267 14.64 -24.83 4.03
CA ARG A 267 16.11 -24.70 3.98
C ARG A 267 16.66 -25.07 2.59
N ASP A 268 16.54 -24.15 1.63
CA ASP A 268 17.35 -24.16 0.41
C ASP A 268 18.13 -22.83 0.35
N ASP A 269 19.45 -22.91 0.53
CA ASP A 269 20.32 -21.87 1.09
C ASP A 269 20.66 -20.69 0.13
N HIS A 270 19.97 -20.59 -1.01
CA HIS A 270 20.34 -19.63 -2.08
C HIS A 270 19.18 -18.89 -2.76
N VAL A 271 17.91 -19.19 -2.45
CA VAL A 271 16.77 -18.52 -3.07
C VAL A 271 16.20 -17.49 -2.11
N ARG A 272 16.32 -16.21 -2.47
CA ARG A 272 15.71 -15.13 -1.68
C ARG A 272 14.18 -15.33 -1.65
N PRO A 273 13.53 -15.25 -0.48
CA PRO A 273 12.08 -15.41 -0.38
C PRO A 273 11.37 -14.34 -1.23
N PRO A 274 10.29 -14.70 -1.94
CA PRO A 274 9.61 -13.79 -2.86
C PRO A 274 9.00 -12.60 -2.09
N VAL A 275 8.92 -11.45 -2.76
CA VAL A 275 8.31 -10.24 -2.21
C VAL A 275 6.96 -10.03 -2.86
N CYS A 276 5.94 -9.74 -2.06
CA CYS A 276 4.63 -9.42 -2.62
C CYS A 276 4.52 -7.92 -2.94
N LEU A 277 4.22 -7.61 -4.19
CA LEU A 277 3.90 -6.26 -4.64
C LEU A 277 2.39 -6.07 -4.63
N TYR A 278 1.93 -5.06 -3.91
CA TYR A 278 0.52 -4.69 -3.91
C TYR A 278 0.29 -3.46 -4.76
N ARG A 279 -0.79 -3.49 -5.53
CA ARG A 279 -1.30 -2.34 -6.26
C ARG A 279 -2.59 -1.84 -5.62
N LEU A 280 -2.69 -0.52 -5.48
CA LEU A 280 -3.89 0.21 -5.12
C LEU A 280 -4.09 1.37 -6.10
N GLY A 281 -4.93 1.15 -7.10
CA GLY A 281 -5.14 2.11 -8.18
C GLY A 281 -3.86 2.38 -8.97
N ASN A 282 -3.26 3.56 -8.78
CA ASN A 282 -2.02 3.99 -9.44
C ASN A 282 -0.78 3.84 -8.56
N PHE A 283 -0.96 3.43 -7.30
CA PHE A 283 0.13 3.24 -6.35
C PHE A 283 0.53 1.77 -6.31
N VAL A 284 1.82 1.49 -6.45
CA VAL A 284 2.40 0.14 -6.36
C VAL A 284 3.52 0.19 -5.34
N GLU A 285 3.44 -0.70 -4.34
CA GLU A 285 4.38 -0.75 -3.24
C GLU A 285 4.61 -2.18 -2.76
N ALA A 286 5.80 -2.46 -2.23
CA ALA A 286 6.12 -3.77 -1.69
C ALA A 286 5.66 -3.89 -0.23
N CYS A 287 4.97 -4.98 0.06
CA CYS A 287 4.60 -5.34 1.42
C CYS A 287 5.23 -6.72 1.73
N PRO A 288 6.28 -6.77 2.57
CA PRO A 288 6.94 -8.02 2.95
C PRO A 288 6.00 -9.01 3.65
N VAL A 289 4.99 -8.51 4.36
CA VAL A 289 4.10 -9.33 5.18
C VAL A 289 2.65 -9.10 4.74
N GLY A 290 2.05 -10.08 4.07
CA GLY A 290 0.62 -10.11 3.76
C GLY A 290 -0.18 -10.90 4.81
N PRO A 291 -1.50 -11.04 4.63
CA PRO A 291 -2.35 -10.46 3.58
C PRO A 291 -2.81 -9.02 3.89
N LEU A 292 -3.35 -8.34 2.88
CA LEU A 292 -4.07 -7.07 2.98
C LEU A 292 -5.60 -7.28 2.85
N ILE A 293 -6.38 -6.25 3.17
CA ILE A 293 -7.84 -6.25 3.03
C ILE A 293 -8.25 -6.23 1.56
N SER A 294 -9.44 -6.72 1.25
CA SER A 294 -9.96 -6.78 -0.12
C SER A 294 -10.07 -5.40 -0.80
N SER A 295 -10.76 -4.46 -0.17
CA SER A 295 -11.08 -3.15 -0.74
C SER A 295 -10.86 -2.01 0.24
N SER A 296 -10.52 -0.84 -0.30
CA SER A 296 -10.45 0.41 0.45
C SER A 296 -11.79 0.81 1.09
N ARG A 297 -12.93 0.28 0.61
CA ARG A 297 -14.25 0.54 1.23
C ARG A 297 -14.38 0.00 2.64
N LEU A 298 -13.54 -0.98 3.00
CA LEU A 298 -13.48 -1.52 4.35
C LEU A 298 -12.85 -0.52 5.32
N ILE A 299 -12.14 0.51 4.83
CA ILE A 299 -11.63 1.62 5.63
C ILE A 299 -12.76 2.65 5.81
N GLY A 300 -13.25 2.77 7.04
CA GLY A 300 -14.36 3.65 7.39
C GLY A 300 -13.86 5.04 7.77
N ARG A 301 -13.42 5.20 9.02
CA ARG A 301 -12.80 6.45 9.48
C ARG A 301 -11.31 6.38 9.23
N PHE A 302 -10.73 7.45 8.73
CA PHE A 302 -9.31 7.57 8.47
C PHE A 302 -8.85 8.99 8.81
N ALA A 303 -7.72 9.11 9.49
CA ALA A 303 -7.11 10.40 9.79
C ALA A 303 -5.59 10.31 9.79
N VAL A 304 -4.95 11.35 9.26
CA VAL A 304 -3.51 11.59 9.40
C VAL A 304 -3.33 12.51 10.61
N THR A 305 -2.66 12.02 11.65
CA THR A 305 -2.73 12.63 12.98
C THR A 305 -1.51 13.44 13.34
N SER A 306 -0.32 13.04 12.89
CA SER A 306 0.93 13.74 13.17
C SER A 306 1.89 13.64 11.99
N PHE A 307 2.70 14.69 11.83
CA PHE A 307 3.91 14.69 11.03
C PHE A 307 5.02 15.17 11.94
N ARG A 308 5.95 14.27 12.24
CA ARG A 308 7.09 14.56 13.09
C ARG A 308 8.35 14.65 12.22
N PRO A 309 9.05 15.80 12.20
CA PRO A 309 10.35 15.87 11.57
C PRO A 309 11.36 15.02 12.38
N LEU A 310 12.07 14.11 11.71
CA LEU A 310 13.13 13.30 12.33
C LEU A 310 14.52 13.91 12.11
N GLY A 311 14.74 14.55 10.96
CA GLY A 311 16.04 15.13 10.61
C GLY A 311 16.27 15.11 9.09
N TRP A 312 17.54 15.14 8.71
CA TRP A 312 17.99 15.06 7.33
C TRP A 312 18.19 13.62 6.89
N LEU A 313 17.91 13.32 5.62
CA LEU A 313 18.22 12.03 5.04
C LEU A 313 19.74 11.85 4.94
N ARG A 314 20.25 10.72 5.44
CA ARG A 314 21.66 10.35 5.32
C ARG A 314 21.99 10.00 3.87
N THR A 315 22.48 10.97 3.10
CA THR A 315 22.93 10.77 1.72
C THR A 315 24.45 10.66 1.64
N SER A 316 24.96 9.73 0.80
CA SER A 316 26.40 9.59 0.54
C SER A 316 26.95 10.72 -0.36
N THR A 317 26.07 11.46 -1.04
CA THR A 317 26.45 12.53 -1.97
C THR A 317 26.34 13.89 -1.26
N SER A 318 27.50 14.46 -0.93
CA SER A 318 27.65 15.76 -0.27
C SER A 318 27.27 16.98 -1.11
N ASN A 319 26.89 16.78 -2.39
CA ASN A 319 26.84 17.84 -3.39
C ASN A 319 25.43 18.26 -3.82
N SER A 320 24.36 17.77 -3.18
CA SER A 320 23.01 18.27 -3.47
C SER A 320 22.75 19.56 -2.68
N VAL A 321 22.38 20.64 -3.38
CA VAL A 321 22.05 21.95 -2.80
C VAL A 321 20.86 21.86 -1.84
N LEU A 322 20.01 20.85 -2.01
CA LEU A 322 18.89 20.51 -1.13
C LEU A 322 19.09 19.12 -0.53
N ARG A 323 19.03 19.02 0.79
CA ARG A 323 18.99 17.73 1.50
C ARG A 323 17.52 17.39 1.80
N PRO A 324 17.04 16.18 1.45
CA PRO A 324 15.68 15.76 1.80
C PRO A 324 15.53 15.67 3.31
N LEU A 325 14.40 16.15 3.82
CA LEU A 325 13.95 15.97 5.20
C LEU A 325 13.27 14.61 5.33
N VAL A 326 13.42 13.98 6.49
CA VAL A 326 12.69 12.75 6.83
C VAL A 326 11.59 13.10 7.82
N TYR A 327 10.36 12.74 7.45
CA TYR A 327 9.19 12.88 8.31
C TYR A 327 8.67 11.51 8.69
N ARG A 328 8.35 11.35 9.98
CA ARG A 328 7.54 10.27 10.48
C ARG A 328 6.10 10.71 10.52
N VAL A 329 5.26 10.06 9.73
CA VAL A 329 3.84 10.33 9.64
C VAL A 329 3.09 9.24 10.37
N GLN A 330 2.17 9.64 11.25
CA GLN A 330 1.28 8.70 11.94
C GLN A 330 -0.15 8.90 11.48
N GLY A 331 -0.89 7.80 11.42
CA GLY A 331 -2.30 7.81 11.13
C GLY A 331 -3.08 6.80 11.97
N ILE A 332 -4.39 6.96 11.93
CA ILE A 332 -5.35 6.07 12.58
C ILE A 332 -6.50 5.80 11.61
N ALA A 333 -6.98 4.56 11.63
CA ALA A 333 -8.12 4.15 10.83
C ALA A 333 -9.02 3.20 11.63
N LEU A 334 -10.31 3.18 11.27
CA LEU A 334 -11.28 2.23 11.81
C LEU A 334 -12.06 1.58 10.66
N PRO A 335 -12.35 0.27 10.74
CA PRO A 335 -13.15 -0.39 9.74
C PRO A 335 -14.57 0.17 9.64
N THR A 336 -15.15 0.15 8.45
CA THR A 336 -16.49 0.71 8.15
C THR A 336 -17.61 0.09 8.99
N VAL A 337 -17.47 -1.18 9.37
CA VAL A 337 -18.46 -1.88 10.20
C VAL A 337 -18.52 -1.39 11.66
N PHE A 338 -17.49 -0.68 12.14
CA PHE A 338 -17.44 -0.14 13.49
C PHE A 338 -17.89 1.32 13.47
N ILE A 339 -19.19 1.53 13.67
CA ILE A 339 -19.77 2.86 13.82
C ILE A 339 -19.25 3.47 15.12
N THR A 340 -18.41 4.48 15.01
CA THR A 340 -17.84 5.19 16.15
C THR A 340 -18.34 6.62 16.24
N HIS A 341 -18.65 7.03 17.47
CA HIS A 341 -18.98 8.41 17.77
C HIS A 341 -17.76 9.31 17.58
N PHE A 342 -17.97 10.57 17.18
CA PHE A 342 -16.87 11.48 16.81
C PHE A 342 -15.92 11.73 17.99
N THR A 343 -16.42 11.86 19.22
CA THR A 343 -15.59 12.07 20.42
C THR A 343 -14.66 10.88 20.69
N THR A 344 -15.14 9.65 20.47
CA THR A 344 -14.33 8.44 20.60
C THR A 344 -13.22 8.44 19.56
N PHE A 345 -13.54 8.77 18.31
CA PHE A 345 -12.54 8.85 17.25
C PHE A 345 -11.52 9.98 17.50
N GLU A 346 -11.94 11.13 18.02
CA GLU A 346 -11.04 12.20 18.44
C GLU A 346 -10.05 11.76 19.52
N ARG A 347 -10.50 10.95 20.48
CA ARG A 347 -9.62 10.38 21.51
C ARG A 347 -8.60 9.42 20.90
N LEU A 348 -9.01 8.56 19.97
CA LEU A 348 -8.09 7.69 19.23
C LEU A 348 -7.06 8.52 18.43
N MET A 349 -7.49 9.62 17.79
CA MET A 349 -6.58 10.55 17.10
C MET A 349 -5.60 11.26 18.03
N GLN A 350 -5.93 11.44 19.30
CA GLN A 350 -4.99 11.99 20.28
C GLN A 350 -3.95 10.95 20.69
N TRP A 351 -4.37 9.70 20.92
CA TRP A 351 -3.47 8.61 21.26
C TRP A 351 -2.51 8.24 20.13
N SER A 352 -2.98 8.26 18.88
CA SER A 352 -2.13 7.96 17.72
C SER A 352 -1.04 8.99 17.44
N LYS A 353 -1.05 10.16 18.13
CA LYS A 353 0.03 11.16 18.08
C LYS A 353 1.21 10.82 19.00
N LEU A 354 1.00 9.92 19.96
CA LEU A 354 2.04 9.50 20.88
C LEU A 354 3.09 8.67 20.11
N PRO A 355 4.36 8.67 20.55
CA PRO A 355 5.38 7.85 19.92
C PRO A 355 5.00 6.37 19.99
N ASN A 356 5.17 5.68 18.88
CA ASN A 356 4.86 4.26 18.78
C ASN A 356 6.03 3.43 19.34
N THR A 357 5.74 2.50 20.25
CA THR A 357 6.74 1.65 20.91
C THR A 357 7.36 0.61 19.98
N ASP A 358 6.66 0.22 18.91
CA ASP A 358 7.10 -0.83 17.99
C ASP A 358 8.12 -0.30 16.95
N VAL A 359 8.35 1.03 16.90
CA VAL A 359 9.22 1.67 15.89
C VAL A 359 10.34 2.45 16.55
N SER A 360 11.58 2.22 16.13
CA SER A 360 12.75 2.97 16.63
C SER A 360 12.58 4.48 16.41
N GLU A 361 12.81 5.27 17.47
CA GLU A 361 12.76 6.74 17.40
C GLU A 361 13.83 7.32 16.47
N LYS A 362 14.98 6.65 16.35
CA LYS A 362 16.13 7.09 15.55
C LYS A 362 16.50 6.03 14.52
N PRO A 363 15.99 6.12 13.29
CA PRO A 363 16.37 5.20 12.23
C PRO A 363 17.76 5.54 11.66
N ASP A 364 18.50 4.51 11.23
CA ASP A 364 19.88 4.63 10.72
C ASP A 364 20.05 5.62 9.56
N TYR A 365 19.00 5.78 8.75
CA TYR A 365 18.98 6.64 7.57
C TYR A 365 18.75 8.12 7.88
N VAL A 366 18.65 8.51 9.15
CA VAL A 366 18.47 9.91 9.58
C VAL A 366 19.76 10.48 10.20
N VAL A 367 19.99 11.76 9.94
CA VAL A 367 20.96 12.62 10.62
C VAL A 367 20.17 13.71 11.34
N GLU A 368 20.45 13.93 12.62
CA GLU A 368 19.79 14.98 13.41
C GLU A 368 20.03 16.39 12.82
N PHE A 369 19.16 17.33 13.19
CA PHE A 369 19.08 18.66 12.60
C PHE A 369 20.37 19.47 12.64
#